data_AF-A0A9C8ZD96-F1
#
_entry.id   AF-A0A9C8ZD96-F1
#
_cell.length_a   1.000
_cell.length_b   1.000
_cell.length_c   1.000
_cell.angle_alpha   90.00
_cell.angle_beta   90.00
_cell.angle_gamma   90.00
#
_symmetry.space_group_name_H-M   'P 1'
#
loop_
_entity.id
_entity.type
_entity.pdbx_description
1 polymer ?
#
loop_
_entity_poly.entity_id
_entity_poly.type
_entity_poly.pdbx_seq_one_letter_code
_entity_poly.pdbx_strand_id
1 'polypeptide(L)'
;GLWDEVMVNDLKYFDGSVQHIDRIPPELKQKYATAFEIDSRWLIEAGARRQKWIDQSQSLNLYLAEPSGTKLDSLYKLAWVRGLKTTYYLRTLGATHAEKNAAGQEAVAVEEAPKVCSILDPDCEACQ
;
A
#
# COMPACT_ATOMS: atom_id res chain seq x y z
N GLY A 1 -7.18 23.96 15.14
CA GLY A 1 -7.39 23.04 14.01
C GLY A 1 -6.46 21.85 14.17
N LEU A 2 -6.64 20.78 13.39
CA LEU A 2 -5.76 19.58 13.46
C LEU A 2 -4.43 19.75 12.71
N TRP A 3 -4.26 20.85 11.97
CA TRP A 3 -3.09 21.13 11.15
C TRP A 3 -2.00 21.86 11.93
N ASP A 4 -0.88 21.19 12.18
CA ASP A 4 0.33 21.69 12.82
C ASP A 4 1.57 20.93 12.31
N GLU A 5 2.77 21.33 12.75
CA GLU A 5 4.03 20.70 12.35
C GLU A 5 4.10 19.21 12.68
N VAL A 6 3.48 18.80 13.80
CA VAL A 6 3.41 17.39 14.21
C VAL A 6 2.59 16.61 13.18
N MET A 7 1.41 17.10 12.79
CA MET A 7 0.58 16.48 11.76
C MET A 7 1.31 16.34 10.42
N VAL A 8 2.07 17.36 10.01
CA VAL A 8 2.86 17.30 8.76
C VAL A 8 3.93 16.21 8.83
N ASN A 9 4.60 16.06 9.98
CA ASN A 9 5.61 15.03 10.17
C ASN A 9 4.99 13.63 10.25
N ASP A 10 3.86 13.47 10.93
CA ASP A 10 3.11 12.20 10.99
C ASP A 10 2.69 11.76 9.58
N LEU A 11 2.16 12.68 8.76
CA LEU A 11 1.79 12.38 7.39
C LEU A 11 2.98 11.95 6.54
N LYS A 12 4.17 12.55 6.72
CA LYS A 12 5.39 12.08 6.02
C LYS A 12 5.81 10.69 6.49
N TYR A 13 5.75 10.45 7.80
CA TYR A 13 6.12 9.17 8.40
C TYR A 13 5.26 8.03 7.86
N PHE A 14 3.94 8.23 7.82
CA PHE A 14 2.95 7.25 7.34
C PHE A 14 2.66 7.28 5.82
N ASP A 15 3.53 7.88 4.99
CA ASP A 15 3.34 7.97 3.52
C ASP A 15 2.01 8.57 3.08
N GLY A 16 1.50 9.52 3.85
CA GLY A 16 0.21 10.16 3.63
C GLY A 16 -1.00 9.35 4.07
N SER A 17 -0.80 8.14 4.62
CA SER A 17 -1.89 7.41 5.28
C SER A 17 -2.30 8.11 6.57
N VAL A 18 -3.61 8.26 6.75
CA VAL A 18 -4.21 8.85 7.95
C VAL A 18 -4.66 7.80 8.96
N GLN A 19 -4.61 6.50 8.63
CA GLN A 19 -5.22 5.45 9.45
C GLN A 19 -4.57 5.33 10.83
N HIS A 20 -3.25 5.53 10.89
CA HIS A 20 -2.43 5.34 12.09
C HIS A 20 -2.19 6.62 12.89
N ILE A 21 -2.83 7.74 12.52
CA ILE A 21 -2.72 9.01 13.25
C ILE A 21 -3.92 9.12 14.21
N ASP A 22 -3.70 8.97 15.51
CA ASP A 22 -4.77 8.93 16.52
C ASP A 22 -5.58 10.22 16.64
N ARG A 23 -4.94 11.36 16.33
CA ARG A 23 -5.56 12.69 16.38
C ARG A 23 -6.65 12.88 15.32
N ILE A 24 -6.70 12.03 14.29
CA ILE A 24 -7.64 12.15 13.17
C ILE A 24 -8.95 11.42 13.52
N PRO A 25 -10.10 12.10 13.49
CA PRO A 25 -11.40 11.47 13.71
C PRO A 25 -11.70 10.31 12.73
N PRO A 26 -12.44 9.27 13.15
CA PRO A 26 -12.73 8.11 12.32
C PRO A 26 -13.38 8.43 10.97
N GLU A 27 -14.27 9.43 10.93
CA GLU A 27 -14.94 9.86 9.70
C GLU A 27 -13.96 10.44 8.67
N LEU A 28 -12.90 11.11 9.12
CA LEU A 28 -11.85 11.60 8.24
C LEU A 28 -10.96 10.45 7.79
N LYS A 29 -10.63 9.50 8.68
CA LYS A 29 -9.87 8.29 8.31
C LYS A 29 -10.58 7.49 7.21
N GLN A 30 -11.90 7.33 7.32
CA GLN A 30 -12.69 6.65 6.28
C GLN A 30 -12.73 7.44 4.97
N LYS A 31 -12.88 8.77 5.04
CA LYS A 31 -12.96 9.64 3.86
C LYS A 31 -11.64 9.73 3.09
N TYR A 32 -10.52 9.69 3.81
CA TYR A 32 -9.17 9.82 3.25
C TYR A 32 -8.42 8.49 3.18
N ALA A 33 -9.14 7.37 3.17
CA ALA A 33 -8.54 6.06 2.94
C ALA A 33 -7.82 6.01 1.58
N THR A 34 -6.58 5.52 1.58
CA THR A 34 -5.75 5.43 0.37
C THR A 34 -6.17 4.26 -0.52
N ALA A 35 -5.65 4.21 -1.75
CA ALA A 35 -6.02 3.18 -2.72
C ALA A 35 -5.70 1.74 -2.24
N PHE A 36 -4.70 1.57 -1.37
CA PHE A 36 -4.33 0.27 -0.80
C PHE A 36 -5.09 -0.09 0.48
N GLU A 37 -5.75 0.90 1.12
CA GLU A 37 -6.58 0.72 2.31
C GLU A 37 -8.04 0.41 1.96
N ILE A 38 -8.46 0.73 0.74
CA ILE A 38 -9.78 0.40 0.22
C ILE A 38 -9.76 -1.01 -0.38
N ASP A 39 -10.75 -1.82 -0.02
CA ASP A 39 -10.95 -3.12 -0.65
C ASP A 39 -11.22 -2.95 -2.16
N SER A 40 -10.33 -3.50 -2.98
CA SER A 40 -10.39 -3.43 -4.44
C SER A 40 -11.70 -3.94 -5.05
N ARG A 41 -12.50 -4.75 -4.34
CA ARG A 41 -13.84 -5.14 -4.79
C ARG A 41 -14.72 -3.92 -5.03
N TRP A 42 -14.59 -2.86 -4.22
CA TRP A 42 -15.34 -1.62 -4.42
C TRP A 42 -15.01 -0.94 -5.75
N LEU A 43 -13.75 -1.00 -6.20
CA LEU A 43 -13.33 -0.45 -7.49
C LEU A 43 -13.98 -1.19 -8.66
N ILE A 44 -14.09 -2.53 -8.55
CA ILE A 44 -14.78 -3.37 -9.54
C ILE A 44 -16.28 -3.07 -9.56
N GLU A 45 -16.93 -3.03 -8.40
CA GLU A 45 -18.37 -2.75 -8.31
C GLU A 45 -18.72 -1.38 -8.90
N ALA A 46 -17.95 -0.35 -8.52
CA ALA A 46 -18.11 0.99 -9.08
C ALA A 46 -17.81 1.00 -10.59
N GLY A 47 -16.79 0.25 -11.02
CA GLY A 47 -16.39 0.10 -12.42
C GLY A 47 -17.48 -0.49 -13.28
N ALA A 48 -18.04 -1.60 -12.84
CA ALA A 48 -19.11 -2.30 -13.53
C ALA A 48 -20.38 -1.44 -13.64
N ARG A 49 -20.71 -0.69 -12.58
CA ARG A 49 -21.88 0.21 -12.59
C ARG A 49 -21.74 1.33 -13.62
N ARG A 50 -20.59 2.00 -13.68
CA ARG A 50 -20.34 3.05 -14.67
C ARG A 50 -20.13 2.50 -16.09
N GLN A 51 -19.64 1.27 -16.23
CA GLN A 51 -19.44 0.60 -17.53
C GLN A 51 -20.73 0.49 -18.36
N LYS A 52 -21.90 0.45 -17.70
CA LYS A 52 -23.22 0.44 -18.37
C LYS A 52 -23.47 1.67 -19.27
N TRP A 53 -22.79 2.77 -18.96
CA TRP A 53 -22.93 4.06 -19.64
C TRP A 53 -21.70 4.43 -20.47
N ILE A 54 -20.71 3.55 -20.54
CA ILE A 54 -19.48 3.72 -21.33
C ILE A 54 -19.59 2.81 -22.55
N ASP A 55 -19.61 3.42 -23.73
CA ASP A 55 -19.75 2.75 -25.03
C ASP A 55 -18.59 1.79 -25.33
N GLN A 56 -17.37 2.21 -25.04
CA GLN A 56 -16.14 1.41 -25.14
C GLN A 56 -15.78 0.84 -23.77
N SER A 57 -14.60 1.15 -23.23
CA SER A 57 -14.10 0.62 -21.96
C SER A 57 -13.48 1.72 -21.11
N GLN A 58 -12.84 1.32 -20.01
CA GLN A 58 -12.20 2.21 -19.06
C GLN A 58 -10.89 1.60 -18.53
N SER A 59 -9.88 2.43 -18.38
CA SER A 59 -8.59 2.03 -17.79
C SER A 59 -8.73 1.91 -16.28
N LEU A 60 -9.15 0.73 -15.79
CA LEU A 60 -9.34 0.47 -14.37
C LEU A 60 -8.11 -0.18 -13.75
N ASN A 61 -7.31 0.61 -13.03
CA ASN A 61 -6.24 0.10 -12.18
C ASN A 61 -6.83 -0.59 -10.94
N LEU A 62 -6.21 -1.68 -10.51
CA LEU A 62 -6.53 -2.42 -9.29
C LEU A 62 -5.37 -2.33 -8.30
N TYR A 63 -5.69 -2.25 -7.01
CA TYR A 63 -4.73 -2.02 -5.94
C TYR A 63 -4.86 -3.11 -4.88
N LEU A 64 -3.80 -3.87 -4.65
CA LEU A 64 -3.82 -5.00 -3.73
C LEU A 64 -2.58 -4.92 -2.85
N ALA A 65 -2.75 -4.48 -1.59
CA ALA A 65 -1.62 -4.28 -0.67
C ALA A 65 -0.78 -5.56 -0.55
N GLU A 66 -1.44 -6.67 -0.24
CA GLU A 66 -0.83 -7.98 -0.11
C GLU A 66 -1.38 -8.93 -1.20
N PRO A 67 -0.65 -9.12 -2.30
CA PRO A 67 -1.08 -10.01 -3.35
C PRO A 67 -0.97 -11.48 -2.94
N SER A 68 -1.98 -12.27 -3.28
CA SER A 68 -1.92 -13.73 -3.24
C SER A 68 -2.67 -14.32 -4.42
N GLY A 69 -2.31 -15.52 -4.87
CA GLY A 69 -2.99 -16.18 -6.00
C GLY A 69 -4.50 -16.27 -5.80
N THR A 70 -4.95 -16.62 -4.60
CA THR A 70 -6.37 -16.71 -4.25
C THR A 70 -7.07 -15.34 -4.29
N LYS A 71 -6.43 -14.28 -3.77
CA LYS A 71 -6.98 -12.92 -3.82
C LYS A 71 -7.11 -12.43 -5.26
N LEU A 72 -6.09 -12.67 -6.09
CA LEU A 72 -6.08 -12.29 -7.50
C LEU A 72 -7.16 -13.04 -8.29
N ASP A 73 -7.24 -14.36 -8.14
CA ASP A 73 -8.25 -15.19 -8.79
C ASP A 73 -9.67 -14.69 -8.46
N SER A 74 -9.96 -14.48 -7.18
CA SER A 74 -11.25 -13.97 -6.72
C SER A 74 -11.57 -12.58 -7.29
N LEU A 75 -10.56 -11.70 -7.34
CA LEU A 75 -10.70 -10.32 -7.81
C LEU A 75 -10.98 -10.27 -9.31
N TYR A 76 -10.21 -10.99 -10.14
CA TYR A 76 -10.41 -11.00 -11.59
C TYR A 76 -11.68 -11.75 -12.00
N LYS A 77 -12.04 -12.83 -11.29
CA LYS A 77 -13.35 -13.49 -11.48
C LYS A 77 -14.49 -12.53 -11.17
N LEU A 78 -14.41 -11.76 -10.10
CA LEU A 78 -15.41 -10.74 -9.79
C LEU A 78 -15.53 -9.71 -10.92
N ALA A 79 -14.41 -9.20 -11.45
CA ALA A 79 -14.43 -8.26 -12.57
C ALA A 79 -15.16 -8.83 -13.80
N TRP A 80 -14.86 -10.09 -14.14
CA TRP A 80 -15.50 -10.80 -15.24
C TRP A 80 -17.01 -11.01 -15.01
N VAL A 81 -17.41 -11.55 -13.84
CA VAL A 81 -18.82 -11.78 -13.48
C VAL A 81 -19.62 -10.48 -13.49
N ARG A 82 -19.01 -9.35 -13.11
CA ARG A 82 -19.66 -8.03 -13.11
C ARG A 82 -19.74 -7.38 -14.50
N GLY A 83 -19.19 -8.00 -15.54
CA GLY A 83 -19.28 -7.51 -16.92
C GLY A 83 -18.36 -6.32 -17.21
N LEU A 84 -17.24 -6.18 -16.48
CA LEU A 84 -16.20 -5.23 -16.86
C LEU A 84 -15.53 -5.69 -18.15
N LYS A 85 -15.33 -4.75 -19.08
CA LYS A 85 -14.67 -5.03 -20.36
C LYS A 85 -13.14 -5.07 -20.23
N THR A 86 -12.54 -4.25 -19.36
CA THR A 86 -11.09 -4.23 -19.13
C THR A 86 -10.72 -4.00 -17.66
N THR A 87 -9.62 -4.62 -17.26
CA THR A 87 -8.76 -4.20 -16.15
C THR A 87 -7.45 -3.67 -16.73
N TYR A 88 -6.70 -2.85 -15.98
CA TYR A 88 -5.45 -2.26 -16.45
C TYR A 88 -4.26 -2.72 -15.59
N TYR A 89 -3.57 -1.84 -14.87
CA TYR A 89 -2.49 -2.26 -14.00
C TYR A 89 -3.01 -2.89 -12.71
N LEU A 90 -2.35 -3.96 -12.29
CA LEU A 90 -2.32 -4.36 -10.89
C LEU A 90 -1.17 -3.64 -10.20
N ARG A 91 -1.49 -2.91 -9.12
CA ARG A 91 -0.51 -2.29 -8.22
C ARG A 91 -0.51 -3.06 -6.92
N THR A 92 0.68 -3.43 -6.46
CA THR A 92 0.90 -4.12 -5.19
C THR A 92 1.92 -3.37 -4.36
N LEU A 93 1.87 -3.50 -3.04
CA LEU A 93 2.95 -3.04 -2.19
C LEU A 93 4.04 -4.12 -2.16
N GLY A 94 5.30 -3.69 -2.17
CA GLY A 94 6.43 -4.59 -1.96
C GLY A 94 6.48 -5.05 -0.51
N ALA A 95 6.99 -6.25 -0.25
CA ALA A 95 7.15 -6.76 1.13
C ALA A 95 8.17 -5.93 1.95
N THR A 96 9.11 -5.26 1.27
CA THR A 96 10.08 -4.35 1.88
C THR A 96 9.82 -2.93 1.39
N HIS A 97 9.54 -2.03 2.32
CA HIS A 97 9.53 -0.59 2.04
C HIS A 97 10.98 -0.11 1.93
N ALA A 98 11.26 0.74 0.93
CA ALA A 98 12.56 1.39 0.81
C ALA A 98 12.79 2.29 2.05
N GLU A 99 14.02 2.22 2.60
CA GLU A 99 14.42 3.05 3.74
C GLU A 99 14.23 4.54 3.43
N LYS A 100 13.58 5.26 4.34
CA LYS A 100 13.30 6.69 4.18
C LYS A 100 14.35 7.49 4.92
N ASN A 101 14.99 8.41 4.21
CA ASN A 101 15.82 9.47 4.81
C ASN A 101 14.90 10.53 5.44
N ALA A 102 14.37 10.25 6.64
CA ALA A 102 13.74 11.28 7.45
C ALA A 102 14.84 12.19 8.04
N ALA A 103 15.18 13.26 7.33
CA ALA A 103 16.06 14.30 7.85
C ALA A 103 15.37 14.98 9.05
N GLY A 104 15.74 14.58 10.28
CA GLY A 104 15.33 15.28 11.50
C GLY A 104 14.74 14.44 12.62
N GLN A 105 14.89 13.11 12.65
CA GLN A 105 14.54 12.31 13.81
C GLN A 105 15.80 11.76 14.49
N GLU A 106 16.04 12.19 15.72
CA GLU A 106 16.97 11.52 16.62
C GLU A 106 16.53 10.06 16.76
N ALA A 107 17.46 9.16 16.45
CA ALA A 107 17.24 7.74 16.40
C ALA A 107 16.72 7.20 17.74
N VAL A 108 15.50 6.68 17.74
CA VAL A 108 15.02 5.82 18.81
C VAL A 108 15.36 4.37 18.42
N ALA A 109 16.25 3.79 19.22
CA ALA A 109 16.69 2.39 19.25
C ALA A 109 17.27 1.80 17.96
N VAL A 110 18.60 1.62 17.97
CA VAL A 110 19.33 0.70 17.09
C VAL A 110 18.82 -0.71 17.38
N GLU A 111 17.94 -1.25 16.53
CA GLU A 111 17.86 -2.71 16.40
C GLU A 111 19.20 -3.19 15.81
N GLU A 112 19.82 -4.15 16.47
CA GLU A 112 21.07 -4.77 16.04
C GLU A 112 20.91 -5.25 14.59
N ALA A 113 21.64 -4.62 13.67
CA ALA A 113 21.71 -5.06 12.29
C ALA A 113 22.06 -6.55 12.25
N PRO A 114 21.46 -7.36 11.35
CA PRO A 114 21.82 -8.76 11.24
C PRO A 114 23.34 -8.84 11.00
N LYS A 115 24.05 -9.65 11.79
CA LYS A 115 25.48 -9.89 11.62
C LYS A 115 25.72 -10.54 10.27
N VAL A 116 25.88 -9.73 9.23
CA VAL A 116 26.38 -10.16 7.94
C VAL A 116 27.87 -10.39 8.11
N CYS A 117 28.33 -11.58 7.74
CA CYS A 117 29.72 -11.93 7.86
C CYS A 117 30.63 -11.05 7.02
N SER A 118 31.69 -10.55 7.63
CA SER A 118 32.74 -9.79 6.97
C SER A 118 33.67 -10.72 6.21
N ILE A 119 34.10 -10.31 5.01
CA ILE A 119 35.10 -11.04 4.21
C ILE A 119 36.51 -11.04 4.84
N LEU A 120 36.69 -10.25 5.90
CA LEU A 120 37.93 -10.17 6.68
C LEU A 120 37.88 -11.01 7.95
N ASP A 121 36.76 -11.67 8.23
CA ASP A 121 36.59 -12.57 9.36
C ASP A 121 36.95 -14.01 8.92
N PRO A 122 38.11 -14.55 9.36
CA PRO A 122 38.56 -15.87 8.95
C PRO A 122 37.71 -17.01 9.53
N ASP A 123 36.88 -16.74 10.54
CA ASP A 123 36.03 -17.74 11.21
C ASP A 123 34.57 -17.73 10.71
N CYS A 124 34.21 -16.85 9.77
CA CYS A 124 32.86 -16.90 9.20
C CYS A 124 32.75 -17.84 7.99
N GLU A 125 32.01 -18.93 8.17
CA GLU A 125 31.59 -19.88 7.14
C GLU A 125 30.42 -19.34 6.29
N ALA A 126 30.65 -18.27 5.52
CA ALA A 126 29.61 -17.72 4.64
C ALA A 126 29.40 -18.51 3.33
N CYS A 127 30.26 -19.47 3.00
CA CYS A 127 30.12 -20.35 1.82
C CYS A 127 30.73 -21.74 2.10
N GLN A 128 29.89 -22.72 2.44
CA GLN A 128 30.10 -24.13 2.12
C GLN A 128 28.92 -24.64 1.30
#